data_AF-A0AAD9FSG4-F1
#
_entry.id   AF-A0AAD9FSG4-F1
#
_cell.length_a   1.000
_cell.length_b   1.000
_cell.length_c   1.000
_cell.angle_alpha   90.00
_cell.angle_beta   90.00
_cell.angle_gamma   90.00
#
_symmetry.space_group_name_H-M   'P 1'
#
loop_
_entity.id
_entity.type
_entity.pdbx_description
1 polymer ?
#
loop_
_entity_poly.entity_id
_entity_poly.type
_entity_poly.pdbx_seq_one_letter_code
_entity_poly.pdbx_strand_id
1 'polypeptide(L)'
;MKEDVGFRGNDYTFAGSIFTAGYVIGQLPSALVLSSNRVPARIWFPFCMLMWGICTLALAFVKTPHQVWGLRFTMAIFEASTFSGTHYILGSWYKDCELGARTAVFATAAQVGTLFSGVMQGAIIQTLEGKAGLSGWQWLFVIDFLITVPIAAYGLLMFPDTPHTVKAFWLSEDERKLCIDRLPPREHVQMTWAVLRKSGRKIISSWQWYLFSLLFTLSATSFEKTGVYSEFLFFLKSTGTYTKAQINYYPSIFTTVAIVSTYGLTVMSDRTGNRFIVNPIMFTSVFISCVILLVWDVSVGAKWFAYIIAGFGYAGQASNFAWANSMCREDDVLRAITLASMNMFSNIWNIWYAIVCWPIVDAPRFRNGQIATLVTGAVSVGIACAIVYCSRRFPPKMPSGEDDAMDWEGAPAGDSSHDLPADDKEVKASTAVLQA
;
A
#
# COMPACT_ATOMS: atom_id res chain seq x y z
N MET A 1 20.00 -7.79 22.00
CA MET A 1 18.73 -8.56 21.93
C MET A 1 18.94 -10.06 21.72
N LYS A 2 19.60 -10.54 20.65
CA LYS A 2 19.78 -12.01 20.44
C LYS A 2 20.41 -12.71 21.64
N GLU A 3 21.48 -12.13 22.17
CA GLU A 3 22.20 -12.65 23.34
C GLU A 3 21.44 -12.37 24.63
N ASP A 4 20.98 -11.12 24.85
CA ASP A 4 20.30 -10.70 26.08
C ASP A 4 18.98 -11.44 26.38
N VAL A 5 18.24 -11.83 25.33
CA VAL A 5 16.95 -12.53 25.46
C VAL A 5 17.14 -14.06 25.31
N GLY A 6 18.34 -14.51 24.95
CA GLY A 6 18.65 -15.93 24.77
C GLY A 6 17.96 -16.57 23.56
N PHE A 7 17.82 -15.85 22.45
CA PHE A 7 17.23 -16.41 21.23
C PHE A 7 18.07 -17.58 20.68
N ARG A 8 17.41 -18.71 20.41
CA ARG A 8 18.03 -19.93 19.85
C ARG A 8 17.42 -20.27 18.49
N GLY A 9 18.25 -20.82 17.60
CA GLY A 9 17.79 -21.27 16.27
C GLY A 9 16.95 -20.23 15.53
N ASN A 10 15.68 -20.57 15.27
CA ASN A 10 14.74 -19.79 14.46
C ASN A 10 13.83 -18.85 15.25
N ASP A 11 14.07 -18.62 16.54
CA ASP A 11 13.17 -17.82 17.39
C ASP A 11 12.92 -16.40 16.88
N TYR A 12 13.92 -15.78 16.23
CA TYR A 12 13.79 -14.46 15.60
C TYR A 12 12.83 -14.48 14.40
N THR A 13 12.96 -15.50 13.56
CA THR A 13 12.09 -15.72 12.39
C THR A 13 10.66 -16.04 12.84
N PHE A 14 10.50 -16.82 13.91
CA PHE A 14 9.20 -17.08 14.53
C PHE A 14 8.56 -15.80 15.06
N ALA A 15 9.33 -14.93 15.73
CA ALA A 15 8.82 -13.65 16.21
C ALA A 15 8.25 -12.77 15.08
N GLY A 16 8.92 -12.72 13.92
CA GLY A 16 8.41 -12.02 12.73
C GLY A 16 7.18 -12.67 12.11
N SER A 17 7.13 -14.00 12.08
CA SER A 17 5.98 -14.75 11.56
C SER A 17 4.73 -14.57 12.44
N ILE A 18 4.91 -14.60 13.76
CA ILE A 18 3.83 -14.39 14.75
C ILE A 18 3.29 -12.96 14.67
N PHE A 19 4.16 -11.96 14.48
CA PHE A 19 3.74 -10.60 14.21
C PHE A 19 2.85 -10.54 12.97
N THR A 20 3.28 -11.16 11.87
CA THR A 20 2.49 -11.19 10.62
C THR A 20 1.14 -11.88 10.82
N ALA A 21 1.09 -12.97 11.59
CA ALA A 21 -0.16 -13.65 11.93
C ALA A 21 -1.11 -12.76 12.75
N GLY A 22 -0.60 -12.05 13.76
CA GLY A 22 -1.38 -11.09 14.54
C GLY A 22 -1.90 -9.94 13.68
N TYR A 23 -1.10 -9.47 12.72
CA TYR A 23 -1.48 -8.42 11.79
C TYR A 23 -2.64 -8.87 10.88
N VAL A 24 -2.55 -10.07 10.31
CA VAL A 24 -3.61 -10.68 9.50
C VAL A 24 -4.91 -10.84 10.29
N ILE A 25 -4.83 -11.35 11.52
CA ILE A 25 -6.00 -11.53 12.39
C ILE A 25 -6.60 -10.18 12.79
N GLY A 26 -5.77 -9.17 13.06
CA GLY A 26 -6.21 -7.83 13.49
C GLY A 26 -6.86 -7.00 12.38
N GLN A 27 -6.58 -7.27 11.10
CA GLN A 27 -7.11 -6.49 9.97
C GLN A 27 -8.63 -6.56 9.84
N LEU A 28 -9.20 -7.78 9.92
CA LEU A 28 -10.65 -7.97 9.74
C LEU A 28 -11.48 -7.32 10.87
N PRO A 29 -11.19 -7.57 12.17
CA PRO A 29 -11.90 -6.91 13.26
C PRO A 29 -11.76 -5.40 13.22
N SER A 30 -10.55 -4.87 12.98
CA SER A 30 -10.32 -3.42 12.95
C SER A 30 -11.08 -2.74 11.81
N ALA A 31 -11.12 -3.35 10.61
CA ALA A 31 -11.91 -2.86 9.50
C ALA A 31 -13.41 -2.82 9.85
N LEU A 32 -13.92 -3.86 10.52
CA LEU A 32 -15.32 -3.94 10.93
C LEU A 32 -15.68 -2.93 12.03
N VAL A 33 -14.78 -2.67 12.98
CA VAL A 33 -15.00 -1.68 14.05
C VAL A 33 -15.17 -0.28 13.44
N LEU A 34 -14.30 0.07 12.49
CA LEU A 34 -14.31 1.38 11.83
C LEU A 34 -15.52 1.55 10.89
N SER A 35 -15.89 0.50 10.17
CA SER A 35 -17.06 0.53 9.27
C SER A 35 -18.41 0.48 10.00
N SER A 36 -18.43 -0.05 11.22
CA SER A 36 -19.65 -0.10 12.04
C SER A 36 -20.06 1.28 12.55
N ASN A 37 -19.19 2.30 12.42
CA ASN A 37 -19.38 3.68 12.91
C ASN A 37 -19.75 3.77 14.41
N ARG A 38 -19.54 2.69 15.17
CA ARG A 38 -19.79 2.61 16.63
C ARG A 38 -18.70 3.31 17.42
N VAL A 39 -17.46 3.24 16.92
CA VAL A 39 -16.31 3.91 17.50
C VAL A 39 -15.82 4.93 16.48
N PRO A 40 -15.81 6.24 16.82
CA PRO A 40 -15.23 7.25 15.96
C PRO A 40 -13.78 6.90 15.65
N ALA A 41 -13.39 7.04 14.39
CA ALA A 41 -12.03 6.85 13.93
C ALA A 41 -11.02 7.64 14.77
N ARG A 42 -11.39 8.87 15.15
CA ARG A 42 -10.63 9.77 16.03
C ARG A 42 -10.27 9.15 17.38
N ILE A 43 -11.04 8.20 17.89
CA ILE A 43 -10.75 7.51 19.16
C ILE A 43 -10.02 6.20 18.90
N TRP A 44 -10.40 5.48 17.84
CA TRP A 44 -9.84 4.16 17.54
C TRP A 44 -8.37 4.20 17.13
N PHE A 45 -7.94 5.11 16.25
CA PHE A 45 -6.52 5.17 15.84
C PHE A 45 -5.59 5.54 16.99
N PRO A 46 -5.84 6.61 17.78
CA PRO A 46 -4.99 6.95 18.90
C PRO A 46 -4.96 5.86 19.97
N PHE A 47 -6.10 5.19 20.22
CA PHE A 47 -6.14 4.05 21.13
C PHE A 47 -5.24 2.91 20.66
N CYS A 48 -5.35 2.51 19.39
CA CYS A 48 -4.51 1.46 18.82
C CYS A 48 -3.03 1.86 18.82
N MET A 49 -2.72 3.12 18.50
CA MET A 49 -1.35 3.65 18.52
C MET A 49 -0.76 3.69 19.93
N LEU A 50 -1.55 4.04 20.95
CA LEU A 50 -1.13 4.02 22.35
C LEU A 50 -0.90 2.58 22.84
N MET A 51 -1.81 1.65 22.53
CA MET A 51 -1.67 0.24 22.89
C MET A 51 -0.46 -0.40 22.20
N TRP A 52 -0.23 -0.05 20.93
CA TRP A 52 0.97 -0.44 20.19
C TRP A 52 2.23 0.07 20.89
N GLY A 53 2.28 1.36 21.25
CA GLY A 53 3.41 1.96 21.95
C GLY A 53 3.67 1.32 23.31
N ILE A 54 2.63 1.01 24.09
CA ILE A 54 2.76 0.34 25.39
C ILE A 54 3.36 -1.06 25.20
N CYS A 55 2.92 -1.80 24.18
CA CYS A 55 3.52 -3.10 23.84
C CYS A 55 4.99 -2.95 23.45
N THR A 56 5.35 -1.89 22.70
CA THR A 56 6.73 -1.57 22.35
C THR A 56 7.57 -1.27 23.60
N LEU A 57 7.06 -0.47 24.53
CA LEU A 57 7.75 -0.23 25.81
C LEU A 57 7.96 -1.53 26.59
N ALA A 58 6.95 -2.40 26.62
CA ALA A 58 7.05 -3.69 27.30
C ALA A 58 8.15 -4.58 26.69
N LEU A 59 8.40 -4.51 25.37
CA LEU A 59 9.49 -5.23 24.70
C LEU A 59 10.88 -4.85 25.24
N ALA A 60 11.06 -3.63 25.74
CA ALA A 60 12.33 -3.19 26.32
C ALA A 60 12.71 -4.00 27.58
N PHE A 61 11.73 -4.55 28.30
CA PHE A 61 11.93 -5.23 29.60
C PHE A 61 11.82 -6.75 29.52
N VAL A 62 11.73 -7.31 28.30
CA VAL A 62 11.59 -8.75 28.09
C VAL A 62 12.88 -9.51 28.41
N LYS A 63 12.73 -10.67 29.04
CA LYS A 63 13.84 -11.57 29.40
C LYS A 63 13.76 -12.94 28.73
N THR A 64 12.63 -13.31 28.13
CA THR A 64 12.45 -14.62 27.50
C THR A 64 11.94 -14.52 26.04
N PRO A 65 12.29 -15.46 25.16
CA PRO A 65 11.81 -15.45 23.77
C PRO A 65 10.28 -15.51 23.66
N HIS A 66 9.62 -16.29 24.52
CA HIS A 66 8.16 -16.44 24.52
C HIS A 66 7.43 -15.14 24.86
N GLN A 67 7.99 -14.30 25.74
CA GLN A 67 7.46 -12.97 26.03
C GLN A 67 7.53 -12.07 24.79
N VAL A 68 8.62 -12.17 24.01
CA VAL A 68 8.73 -11.41 22.74
C VAL A 68 7.63 -11.85 21.78
N TRP A 69 7.37 -13.15 21.65
CA TRP A 69 6.34 -13.66 20.74
C TRP A 69 4.94 -13.17 21.12
N GLY A 70 4.57 -13.24 22.40
CA GLY A 70 3.28 -12.76 22.89
C GLY A 70 3.09 -11.26 22.67
N LEU A 71 4.11 -10.45 22.98
CA LEU A 71 4.07 -9.01 22.76
C LEU A 71 4.00 -8.65 21.27
N ARG A 72 4.77 -9.35 20.43
CA ARG A 72 4.73 -9.16 18.96
C ARG A 72 3.36 -9.45 18.37
N PHE A 73 2.69 -10.50 18.85
CA PHE A 73 1.33 -10.83 18.41
C PHE A 73 0.33 -9.73 18.76
N THR A 74 0.31 -9.31 20.03
CA THR A 74 -0.61 -8.28 20.51
C THR A 74 -0.36 -6.92 19.86
N MET A 75 0.91 -6.54 19.71
CA MET A 75 1.33 -5.33 19.00
C MET A 75 0.80 -5.30 17.56
N ALA A 76 0.91 -6.44 16.86
CA ALA A 76 0.46 -6.55 15.48
C ALA A 76 -1.06 -6.41 15.31
N ILE A 77 -1.85 -6.90 16.28
CA ILE A 77 -3.32 -6.75 16.26
C ILE A 77 -3.71 -5.27 16.27
N PHE A 78 -3.05 -4.46 17.10
CA PHE A 78 -3.32 -3.03 17.17
C PHE A 78 -2.82 -2.29 15.93
N GLU A 79 -1.64 -2.67 15.41
CA GLU A 79 -1.05 -2.06 14.21
C GLU A 79 -1.87 -2.28 12.94
N ALA A 80 -2.53 -3.44 12.84
CA ALA A 80 -3.37 -3.80 11.69
C ALA A 80 -4.47 -2.78 11.38
N SER A 81 -4.97 -2.09 12.41
CA SER A 81 -6.00 -1.06 12.28
C SER A 81 -5.55 0.16 11.49
N THR A 82 -4.27 0.51 11.54
CA THR A 82 -3.72 1.70 10.89
C THR A 82 -3.84 1.58 9.37
N PHE A 83 -3.41 0.45 8.80
CA PHE A 83 -3.45 0.28 7.36
C PHE A 83 -4.88 0.23 6.81
N SER A 84 -5.71 -0.67 7.33
CA SER A 84 -7.10 -0.85 6.85
C SER A 84 -7.94 0.39 7.12
N GLY A 85 -7.73 1.01 8.27
CA GLY A 85 -8.48 2.18 8.68
C GLY A 85 -8.09 3.46 7.95
N THR A 86 -6.80 3.71 7.69
CA THR A 86 -6.40 4.89 6.91
C THR A 86 -6.96 4.80 5.48
N HIS A 87 -6.94 3.62 4.87
CA HIS A 87 -7.54 3.43 3.54
C HIS A 87 -9.07 3.63 3.54
N TYR A 88 -9.76 3.19 4.61
CA TYR A 88 -11.19 3.46 4.77
C TYR A 88 -11.48 4.96 4.82
N ILE A 89 -10.73 5.72 5.61
CA ILE A 89 -10.92 7.16 5.76
C ILE A 89 -10.58 7.92 4.50
N LEU A 90 -9.45 7.59 3.86
CA LEU A 90 -9.10 8.17 2.57
C LEU A 90 -10.22 7.94 1.54
N GLY A 91 -10.80 6.74 1.52
CA GLY A 91 -11.93 6.42 0.64
C GLY A 91 -13.23 7.18 0.97
N SER A 92 -13.43 7.60 2.22
CA SER A 92 -14.59 8.40 2.64
C SER A 92 -14.44 9.89 2.32
N TRP A 93 -13.22 10.43 2.35
CA TRP A 93 -12.97 11.87 2.20
C TRP A 93 -12.66 12.34 0.78
N TYR A 94 -12.13 11.46 -0.07
CA TYR A 94 -11.61 11.85 -1.39
C TYR A 94 -12.38 11.23 -2.56
N LYS A 95 -12.37 11.95 -3.69
CA LYS A 95 -12.85 11.44 -4.99
C LYS A 95 -11.92 10.36 -5.52
N ASP A 96 -12.45 9.48 -6.37
CA ASP A 96 -11.69 8.34 -6.91
C ASP A 96 -10.50 8.76 -7.79
N CYS A 97 -10.55 9.95 -8.40
CA CYS A 97 -9.46 10.57 -9.16
C CYS A 97 -8.33 11.13 -8.28
N GLU A 98 -8.63 11.50 -7.04
CA GLU A 98 -7.66 12.10 -6.11
C GLU A 98 -7.08 11.07 -5.14
N LEU A 99 -7.77 9.94 -4.97
CA LEU A 99 -7.44 8.92 -3.99
C LEU A 99 -6.06 8.28 -4.24
N GLY A 100 -5.67 8.09 -5.50
CA GLY A 100 -4.37 7.51 -5.88
C GLY A 100 -3.21 8.30 -5.28
N ALA A 101 -3.11 9.59 -5.61
CA ALA A 101 -2.11 10.50 -5.08
C ALA A 101 -2.10 10.56 -3.54
N ARG A 102 -3.26 10.53 -2.87
CA ARG A 102 -3.34 10.56 -1.40
C ARG A 102 -2.87 9.26 -0.76
N THR A 103 -3.21 8.11 -1.34
CA THR A 103 -2.70 6.81 -0.93
C THR A 103 -1.19 6.70 -1.17
N ALA A 104 -0.66 7.31 -2.24
CA ALA A 104 0.79 7.39 -2.46
C ALA A 104 1.50 8.15 -1.34
N VAL A 105 0.94 9.28 -0.87
CA VAL A 105 1.51 10.00 0.28
C VAL A 105 1.58 9.09 1.51
N PHE A 106 0.52 8.33 1.81
CA PHE A 106 0.53 7.36 2.90
C PHE A 106 1.61 6.27 2.73
N ALA A 107 1.72 5.68 1.54
CA ALA A 107 2.73 4.66 1.25
C ALA A 107 4.17 5.21 1.35
N THR A 108 4.41 6.43 0.87
CA THR A 108 5.72 7.08 0.97
C THR A 108 6.09 7.43 2.41
N ALA A 109 5.12 7.78 3.27
CA ALA A 109 5.37 8.06 4.68
C ALA A 109 5.94 6.84 5.42
N ALA A 110 5.50 5.61 5.10
CA ALA A 110 6.06 4.39 5.67
C ALA A 110 7.55 4.20 5.30
N GLN A 111 7.93 4.54 4.06
CA GLN A 111 9.32 4.47 3.61
C GLN A 111 10.20 5.54 4.27
N VAL A 112 9.67 6.75 4.45
CA VAL A 112 10.35 7.82 5.22
C VAL A 112 10.55 7.41 6.67
N GLY A 113 9.56 6.76 7.29
CA GLY A 113 9.68 6.20 8.63
C GLY A 113 10.81 5.16 8.72
N THR A 114 10.93 4.30 7.71
CA THR A 114 12.01 3.28 7.63
C THR A 114 13.39 3.94 7.54
N LEU A 115 13.53 5.00 6.75
CA LEU A 115 14.75 5.81 6.66
C LEU A 115 15.14 6.43 8.01
N PHE A 116 14.17 7.07 8.67
CA PHE A 116 14.39 7.70 9.97
C PHE A 116 14.76 6.67 11.05
N SER A 117 14.08 5.52 11.06
CA SER A 117 14.32 4.44 12.03
C SER A 117 15.75 3.92 11.99
N GLY A 118 16.33 3.71 10.80
CA GLY A 118 17.71 3.25 10.66
C GLY A 118 18.74 4.25 11.20
N VAL A 119 18.56 5.54 10.92
CA VAL A 119 19.43 6.61 11.43
C VAL A 119 19.30 6.75 12.95
N MET A 120 18.07 6.73 13.46
CA MET A 120 17.76 6.78 14.88
C MET A 120 18.41 5.61 15.63
N GLN A 121 18.31 4.39 15.10
CA GLN A 121 18.94 3.20 15.68
C GLN A 121 20.47 3.35 15.79
N GLY A 122 21.12 3.86 14.73
CA GLY A 122 22.56 4.12 14.74
C GLY A 122 22.98 5.12 15.80
N ALA A 123 22.25 6.23 15.92
CA ALA A 123 22.52 7.28 16.89
C ALA A 123 22.32 6.81 18.35
N ILE A 124 21.28 6.03 18.61
CA ILE A 124 20.97 5.51 19.95
C ILE A 124 22.07 4.55 20.42
N ILE A 125 22.49 3.62 19.56
CA ILE A 125 23.55 2.67 19.90
C ILE A 125 24.85 3.41 20.23
N GLN A 126 25.21 4.46 19.48
CA GLN A 126 26.43 5.23 19.74
C GLN A 126 26.40 6.06 21.04
N THR A 127 25.22 6.52 21.48
CA THR A 127 25.11 7.57 22.53
C THR A 127 24.55 7.05 23.87
N LEU A 128 23.77 5.98 23.84
CA LEU A 128 22.97 5.49 24.97
C LEU A 128 23.27 4.03 25.36
N GLU A 129 24.20 3.36 24.67
CA GLU A 129 24.61 2.01 25.04
C GLU A 129 25.20 2.00 26.47
N GLY A 130 24.63 1.16 27.34
CA GLY A 130 25.07 1.01 28.74
C GLY A 130 24.59 2.12 29.69
N LYS A 131 23.94 3.18 29.20
CA LYS A 131 23.40 4.24 30.07
C LYS A 131 22.22 3.71 30.89
N ALA A 132 22.22 4.03 32.18
CA ALA A 132 21.24 3.55 33.17
C ALA A 132 21.12 2.01 33.26
N GLY A 133 22.17 1.26 32.88
CA GLY A 133 22.16 -0.21 32.90
C GLY A 133 21.31 -0.85 31.81
N LEU A 134 20.83 -0.07 30.84
CA LEU A 134 20.05 -0.56 29.71
C LEU A 134 20.92 -0.70 28.46
N SER A 135 20.68 -1.76 27.70
CA SER A 135 21.32 -2.00 26.41
C SER A 135 20.77 -1.03 25.34
N GLY A 136 21.56 -0.72 24.32
CA GLY A 136 21.15 0.22 23.26
C GLY A 136 19.83 -0.15 22.56
N TRP A 137 19.52 -1.44 22.43
CA TRP A 137 18.24 -1.89 21.85
C TRP A 137 17.04 -1.67 22.78
N GLN A 138 17.23 -1.66 24.11
CA GLN A 138 16.16 -1.38 25.07
C GLN A 138 15.81 0.11 25.04
N TRP A 139 16.83 0.97 24.97
CA TRP A 139 16.65 2.41 24.76
C TRP A 139 15.91 2.73 23.46
N LEU A 140 16.12 1.95 22.40
CA LEU A 140 15.38 2.10 21.15
C LEU A 140 13.88 1.96 21.36
N PHE A 141 13.44 0.91 22.07
CA PHE A 141 12.02 0.69 22.36
C PHE A 141 11.43 1.74 23.31
N VAL A 142 12.21 2.24 24.27
CA VAL A 142 11.78 3.31 25.19
C VAL A 142 11.58 4.63 24.43
N ILE A 143 12.55 5.01 23.59
CA ILE A 143 12.47 6.25 22.81
C ILE A 143 11.33 6.18 21.80
N ASP A 144 11.14 5.04 21.16
CA ASP A 144 10.03 4.83 20.22
C ASP A 144 8.66 5.04 20.89
N PHE A 145 8.47 4.50 22.10
CA PHE A 145 7.28 4.78 22.90
C PHE A 145 7.13 6.27 23.24
N LEU A 146 8.20 6.93 23.68
CA LEU A 146 8.18 8.35 24.03
C LEU A 146 7.80 9.26 22.86
N ILE A 147 8.21 8.90 21.63
CA ILE A 147 7.82 9.63 20.41
C ILE A 147 6.37 9.31 20.03
N THR A 148 5.92 8.08 20.26
CA THR A 148 4.57 7.64 19.90
C THR A 148 3.47 8.30 20.74
N VAL A 149 3.69 8.51 22.04
CA VAL A 149 2.71 9.13 22.94
C VAL A 149 2.22 10.52 22.48
N PRO A 150 3.09 11.50 22.18
CA PRO A 150 2.64 12.80 21.69
C PRO A 150 1.99 12.72 20.31
N ILE A 151 2.40 11.78 19.44
CA ILE A 151 1.76 11.57 18.14
C ILE A 151 0.34 11.00 18.32
N ALA A 152 0.15 10.06 19.25
CA ALA A 152 -1.17 9.55 19.58
C ALA A 152 -2.07 10.65 20.18
N ALA A 153 -1.53 11.49 21.06
CA ALA A 153 -2.25 12.65 21.61
C ALA A 153 -2.62 13.67 20.51
N TYR A 154 -1.70 13.93 19.57
CA TYR A 154 -1.96 14.77 18.40
C TYR A 154 -3.07 14.18 17.53
N GLY A 155 -3.05 12.86 17.27
CA GLY A 155 -4.11 12.16 16.55
C GLY A 155 -5.47 12.33 17.24
N LEU A 156 -5.53 12.22 18.58
CA LEU A 156 -6.79 12.41 19.31
C LEU A 156 -7.34 13.83 19.18
N LEU A 157 -6.49 14.84 19.05
CA LEU A 157 -6.90 16.24 18.93
C LEU A 157 -7.27 16.61 17.48
N MET A 158 -6.41 16.29 16.51
CA MET A 158 -6.50 16.81 15.14
C MET A 158 -7.18 15.86 14.15
N PHE A 159 -7.25 14.56 14.42
CA PHE A 159 -7.70 13.59 13.42
C PHE A 159 -9.20 13.74 13.13
N PRO A 160 -9.60 14.06 11.88
CA PRO A 160 -11.00 14.20 11.53
C PRO A 160 -11.67 12.82 11.41
N ASP A 161 -12.87 12.69 11.95
CA ASP A 161 -13.72 11.52 11.73
C ASP A 161 -14.20 11.46 10.26
N THR A 162 -15.07 10.51 9.89
CA THR A 162 -15.67 10.49 8.54
C THR A 162 -16.50 11.75 8.28
N PRO A 163 -16.62 12.26 7.03
CA PRO A 163 -17.31 13.52 6.68
C PRO A 163 -18.70 13.69 7.31
N HIS A 164 -19.44 12.58 7.41
CA HIS A 164 -20.79 12.52 7.99
C HIS A 164 -20.83 12.62 9.52
N THR A 165 -19.73 12.33 10.23
CA THR A 165 -19.65 12.34 11.70
C THR A 165 -18.64 13.36 12.25
N VAL A 166 -17.97 14.13 11.39
CA VAL A 166 -16.96 15.13 11.79
C VAL A 166 -17.51 16.09 12.84
N LYS A 167 -16.85 16.08 14.01
CA LYS A 167 -16.96 17.10 15.06
C LYS A 167 -15.59 17.75 15.30
N ALA A 168 -14.85 18.01 14.21
CA ALA A 168 -13.55 18.67 14.29
C ALA A 168 -13.74 20.15 14.65
N PHE A 169 -13.00 20.64 15.65
CA PHE A 169 -13.07 22.03 16.10
C PHE A 169 -12.51 23.03 15.06
N TRP A 170 -11.76 22.55 14.07
CA TRP A 170 -11.08 23.35 13.06
C TRP A 170 -11.84 23.45 11.73
N LEU A 171 -12.97 22.73 11.58
CA LEU A 171 -13.77 22.74 10.35
C LEU A 171 -15.08 23.50 10.59
N SER A 172 -15.34 24.54 9.79
CA SER A 172 -16.62 25.26 9.85
C SER A 172 -17.77 24.39 9.32
N GLU A 173 -19.01 24.69 9.72
CA GLU A 173 -20.20 23.97 9.21
C GLU A 173 -20.34 24.12 7.69
N ASP A 174 -19.96 25.27 7.13
CA ASP A 174 -20.00 25.53 5.69
C ASP A 174 -18.96 24.71 4.92
N GLU A 175 -17.74 24.59 5.47
CA GLU A 175 -16.69 23.74 4.90
C GLU A 175 -17.08 22.26 4.95
N ARG A 176 -17.75 21.85 6.03
CA ARG A 176 -18.27 20.47 6.16
C ARG A 176 -19.32 20.17 5.11
N LYS A 177 -20.27 21.07 4.88
CA LYS A 177 -21.28 20.92 3.82
C LYS A 177 -20.61 20.84 2.44
N LEU A 178 -19.65 21.73 2.16
CA LEU A 178 -18.86 21.68 0.93
C LEU A 178 -18.16 20.33 0.72
N CYS A 179 -17.58 19.75 1.77
CA CYS A 179 -16.96 18.42 1.70
C CYS A 179 -17.98 17.31 1.39
N ILE A 180 -19.18 17.37 1.97
CA ILE A 180 -20.24 16.39 1.74
C ILE A 180 -20.80 16.54 0.31
N ASP A 181 -21.08 17.77 -0.12
CA ASP A 181 -21.66 18.07 -1.45
C ASP A 181 -20.69 17.73 -2.60
N ARG A 182 -19.38 17.81 -2.34
CA ARG A 182 -18.34 17.43 -3.31
C ARG A 182 -18.27 15.91 -3.53
N LEU A 183 -18.70 15.10 -2.56
CA LEU A 183 -18.67 13.65 -2.66
C LEU A 183 -19.88 13.17 -3.47
N PRO A 184 -19.70 12.22 -4.41
CA PRO A 184 -20.84 11.66 -5.14
C PRO A 184 -21.83 11.05 -4.14
N PRO A 185 -23.15 11.10 -4.40
CA PRO A 185 -24.15 10.50 -3.52
C PRO A 185 -23.87 9.01 -3.40
N ARG A 186 -23.28 8.62 -2.26
CA ARG A 186 -22.90 7.23 -1.95
C ARG A 186 -23.81 6.70 -0.87
N GLU A 187 -24.50 5.61 -1.16
CA GLU A 187 -25.28 4.86 -0.18
C GLU A 187 -24.28 4.20 0.80
N HIS A 188 -24.08 4.83 1.96
CA HIS A 188 -23.13 4.34 2.97
C HIS A 188 -23.62 3.03 3.59
N VAL A 189 -23.25 1.89 2.99
CA VAL A 189 -23.56 0.59 3.56
C VAL A 189 -22.59 0.33 4.72
N GLN A 190 -23.11 0.38 5.95
CA GLN A 190 -22.36 -0.02 7.15
C GLN A 190 -21.93 -1.50 7.00
N MET A 191 -20.62 -1.77 6.97
CA MET A 191 -20.13 -3.15 6.93
C MET A 191 -20.40 -3.81 8.28
N THR A 192 -21.48 -4.57 8.34
CA THR A 192 -21.85 -5.42 9.47
C THR A 192 -21.64 -6.87 9.08
N TRP A 193 -21.37 -7.75 10.05
CA TRP A 193 -21.27 -9.21 9.84
C TRP A 193 -22.45 -9.79 9.05
N ALA A 194 -23.67 -9.24 9.21
CA ALA A 194 -24.85 -9.63 8.45
C ALA A 194 -24.75 -9.26 6.95
N VAL A 195 -24.24 -8.06 6.63
CA VAL A 195 -24.01 -7.59 5.26
C VAL A 195 -22.89 -8.40 4.60
N LEU A 196 -21.83 -8.71 5.36
CA LEU A 196 -20.74 -9.58 4.92
C LEU A 196 -21.25 -10.98 4.57
N ARG A 197 -22.11 -11.57 5.42
CA ARG A 197 -22.70 -12.89 5.18
C ARG A 197 -23.63 -12.89 3.96
N LYS A 198 -24.41 -11.82 3.76
CA LYS A 198 -25.32 -11.67 2.61
C LYS A 198 -24.56 -11.47 1.30
N SER A 199 -23.44 -10.74 1.34
CA SER A 199 -22.62 -10.43 0.17
C SER A 199 -21.53 -11.48 -0.09
N GLY A 200 -21.29 -12.39 0.86
CA GLY A 200 -20.22 -13.41 0.79
C GLY A 200 -20.24 -14.24 -0.49
N ARG A 201 -21.43 -14.68 -0.94
CA ARG A 201 -21.57 -15.42 -2.21
C ARG A 201 -21.22 -14.58 -3.43
N LYS A 202 -21.52 -13.27 -3.42
CA LYS A 202 -21.18 -12.34 -4.51
C LYS A 202 -19.68 -12.07 -4.56
N ILE A 203 -19.04 -11.92 -3.40
CA ILE A 203 -17.60 -11.70 -3.28
C ILE A 203 -16.80 -12.92 -3.78
N ILE A 204 -17.19 -14.13 -3.35
CA ILE A 204 -16.55 -15.38 -3.80
C ILE A 204 -16.83 -15.66 -5.28
N SER A 205 -17.84 -15.04 -5.88
CA SER A 205 -18.09 -15.14 -7.33
C SER A 205 -17.45 -14.00 -8.14
N SER A 206 -16.84 -13.02 -7.48
CA SER A 206 -16.30 -11.83 -8.13
C SER A 206 -14.88 -12.08 -8.61
N TRP A 207 -14.66 -11.89 -9.90
CA TRP A 207 -13.33 -11.98 -10.50
C TRP A 207 -12.39 -10.88 -10.00
N GLN A 208 -12.94 -9.71 -9.64
CA GLN A 208 -12.19 -8.58 -9.12
C GLN A 208 -11.45 -8.97 -7.84
N TRP A 209 -12.14 -9.63 -6.90
CA TRP A 209 -11.55 -10.03 -5.64
C TRP A 209 -10.35 -10.98 -5.83
N TYR A 210 -10.49 -12.00 -6.66
CA TYR A 210 -9.42 -12.97 -6.92
C TYR A 210 -8.23 -12.36 -7.66
N LEU A 211 -8.48 -11.66 -8.78
CA LEU A 211 -7.38 -11.16 -9.61
C LEU A 211 -6.60 -10.04 -8.90
N PHE A 212 -7.27 -9.11 -8.19
CA PHE A 212 -6.57 -8.05 -7.46
C PHE A 212 -5.81 -8.59 -6.24
N SER A 213 -6.42 -9.54 -5.49
CA SER A 213 -5.75 -10.18 -4.37
C SER A 213 -4.51 -10.95 -4.83
N LEU A 214 -4.62 -11.71 -5.94
CA LEU A 214 -3.50 -12.46 -6.49
C LEU A 214 -2.42 -11.55 -7.10
N LEU A 215 -2.83 -10.49 -7.82
CA LEU A 215 -1.93 -9.48 -8.37
C LEU A 215 -1.08 -8.88 -7.25
N PHE A 216 -1.71 -8.40 -6.19
CA PHE A 216 -0.99 -7.73 -5.11
C PHE A 216 -0.14 -8.72 -4.30
N THR A 217 -0.63 -9.94 -4.05
CA THR A 217 0.16 -10.97 -3.35
C THR A 217 1.47 -11.28 -4.06
N LEU A 218 1.41 -11.47 -5.39
CA LEU A 218 2.60 -11.76 -6.18
C LEU A 218 3.44 -10.50 -6.41
N SER A 219 2.82 -9.36 -6.72
CA SER A 219 3.50 -8.08 -6.94
C SER A 219 4.29 -7.64 -5.70
N ALA A 220 3.66 -7.64 -4.52
CA ALA A 220 4.31 -7.21 -3.28
C ALA A 220 5.50 -8.12 -2.93
N THR A 221 5.37 -9.43 -3.13
CA THR A 221 6.44 -10.38 -2.78
C THR A 221 7.55 -10.47 -3.82
N SER A 222 7.26 -10.15 -5.08
CA SER A 222 8.27 -10.13 -6.15
C SER A 222 9.03 -8.81 -6.16
N PHE A 223 8.31 -7.69 -6.19
CA PHE A 223 8.89 -6.38 -6.48
C PHE A 223 9.39 -5.66 -5.23
N GLU A 224 8.76 -5.86 -4.08
CA GLU A 224 9.21 -5.20 -2.84
C GLU A 224 10.37 -5.95 -2.16
N LYS A 225 10.64 -7.22 -2.53
CA LYS A 225 11.68 -8.05 -1.89
C LYS A 225 13.04 -7.97 -2.54
N THR A 226 13.11 -7.65 -3.83
CA THR A 226 14.39 -7.48 -4.54
C THR A 226 14.98 -6.11 -4.23
N GLY A 227 16.25 -6.08 -3.86
CA GLY A 227 16.98 -4.85 -3.57
C GLY A 227 16.62 -4.19 -2.25
N VAL A 228 15.89 -4.89 -1.38
CA VAL A 228 15.57 -4.43 -0.02
C VAL A 228 16.83 -4.02 0.70
N TYR A 229 16.69 -3.03 1.58
CA TYR A 229 17.73 -2.54 2.48
C TYR A 229 18.65 -3.64 3.04
N SER A 230 18.10 -4.79 3.43
CA SER A 230 18.86 -5.94 3.94
C SER A 230 19.77 -6.60 2.89
N GLU A 231 19.28 -6.80 1.66
CA GLU A 231 20.05 -7.41 0.58
C GLU A 231 21.24 -6.52 0.19
N PHE A 232 20.97 -5.23 -0.01
CA PHE A 232 22.00 -4.26 -0.34
C PHE A 232 23.05 -4.16 0.79
N LEU A 233 22.61 -4.19 2.05
CA LEU A 233 23.50 -4.24 3.21
C LEU A 233 24.40 -5.49 3.21
N PHE A 234 23.87 -6.68 2.89
CA PHE A 234 24.67 -7.90 2.79
C PHE A 234 25.67 -7.85 1.64
N PHE A 235 25.29 -7.30 0.49
CA PHE A 235 26.22 -7.05 -0.61
C PHE A 235 27.39 -6.14 -0.19
N LEU A 236 27.10 -4.99 0.44
CA LEU A 236 28.13 -4.06 0.90
C LEU A 236 29.07 -4.72 1.93
N LYS A 237 28.52 -5.54 2.84
CA LYS A 237 29.33 -6.33 3.79
C LYS A 237 30.24 -7.33 3.08
N SER A 238 29.73 -8.03 2.06
CA SER A 238 30.51 -9.04 1.33
C SER A 238 31.69 -8.46 0.55
N THR A 239 31.62 -7.18 0.19
CA THR A 239 32.67 -6.49 -0.58
C THR A 239 33.90 -6.17 0.31
N GLY A 240 33.76 -6.13 1.63
CA GLY A 240 34.85 -5.90 2.59
C GLY A 240 35.57 -4.54 2.51
N THR A 241 35.21 -3.69 1.55
CA THR A 241 35.89 -2.42 1.25
C THR A 241 35.26 -1.23 1.97
N TYR A 242 34.01 -1.36 2.41
CA TYR A 242 33.24 -0.27 2.98
C TYR A 242 33.32 -0.25 4.51
N THR A 243 33.34 0.96 5.07
CA THR A 243 33.29 1.14 6.53
C THR A 243 31.94 0.71 7.10
N LYS A 244 31.90 0.37 8.39
CA LYS A 244 30.64 0.01 9.08
C LYS A 244 29.56 1.08 8.96
N ALA A 245 29.95 2.36 8.96
CA ALA A 245 29.03 3.48 8.76
C ALA A 245 28.45 3.49 7.34
N GLN A 246 29.30 3.35 6.31
CA GLN A 246 28.86 3.30 4.90
C GLN A 246 27.92 2.14 4.62
N ILE A 247 28.20 0.96 5.18
CA ILE A 247 27.35 -0.24 5.04
C ILE A 247 25.93 0.00 5.57
N ASN A 248 25.77 0.83 6.59
CA ASN A 248 24.46 1.15 7.17
C ASN A 248 23.76 2.30 6.43
N TYR A 249 24.48 3.31 5.94
CA TYR A 249 23.84 4.48 5.32
C TYR A 249 23.58 4.33 3.82
N TYR A 250 24.42 3.61 3.07
CA TYR A 250 24.25 3.47 1.61
C TYR A 250 22.98 2.74 1.18
N PRO A 251 22.50 1.70 1.90
CA PRO A 251 21.22 1.07 1.58
C PRO A 251 20.02 2.03 1.65
N SER A 252 20.12 3.15 2.36
CA SER A 252 19.09 4.20 2.39
C SER A 252 18.79 4.81 1.01
N ILE A 253 19.73 4.71 0.06
CA ILE A 253 19.54 5.19 -1.32
C ILE A 253 18.39 4.44 -2.00
N PHE A 254 18.28 3.12 -1.77
CA PHE A 254 17.17 2.31 -2.29
C PHE A 254 15.83 2.85 -1.81
N THR A 255 15.69 3.12 -0.51
CA THR A 255 14.45 3.65 0.07
C THR A 255 14.11 5.05 -0.45
N THR A 256 15.11 5.90 -0.72
CA THR A 256 14.87 7.21 -1.35
C THR A 256 14.33 7.06 -2.78
N VAL A 257 14.90 6.15 -3.59
CA VAL A 257 14.39 5.88 -4.93
C VAL A 257 12.99 5.27 -4.88
N ALA A 258 12.71 4.39 -3.91
CA ALA A 258 11.38 3.86 -3.67
C ALA A 258 10.34 4.97 -3.40
N ILE A 259 10.69 5.99 -2.60
CA ILE A 259 9.81 7.13 -2.33
C ILE A 259 9.53 7.93 -3.61
N VAL A 260 10.59 8.32 -4.33
CA VAL A 260 10.47 9.15 -5.53
C VAL A 260 9.71 8.42 -6.64
N SER A 261 10.02 7.14 -6.86
CA SER A 261 9.34 6.32 -7.87
C SER A 261 7.88 6.06 -7.52
N THR A 262 7.55 5.78 -6.26
CA THR A 262 6.16 5.56 -5.81
C THR A 262 5.31 6.81 -6.06
N TYR A 263 5.81 7.98 -5.66
CA TYR A 263 5.09 9.23 -5.88
C TYR A 263 4.99 9.57 -7.37
N GLY A 264 6.11 9.54 -8.09
CA GLY A 264 6.18 9.90 -9.51
C GLY A 264 5.31 9.01 -10.40
N LEU A 265 5.39 7.68 -10.24
CA LEU A 265 4.59 6.75 -11.03
C LEU A 265 3.12 6.80 -10.68
N THR A 266 2.75 7.07 -9.41
CA THR A 266 1.34 7.22 -9.05
C THR A 266 0.75 8.50 -9.63
N VAL A 267 1.48 9.63 -9.57
CA VAL A 267 1.03 10.89 -10.20
C VAL A 267 0.91 10.73 -11.72
N MET A 268 1.86 10.03 -12.36
CA MET A 268 1.79 9.73 -13.79
C MET A 268 0.58 8.85 -14.13
N SER A 269 0.33 7.82 -13.31
CA SER A 269 -0.83 6.92 -13.42
C SER A 269 -2.15 7.68 -13.32
N ASP A 270 -2.27 8.58 -12.34
CA ASP A 270 -3.45 9.40 -12.14
C ASP A 270 -3.65 10.40 -13.29
N ARG A 271 -2.59 11.04 -13.79
CA ARG A 271 -2.68 11.96 -14.95
C ARG A 271 -3.03 11.28 -16.26
N THR A 272 -2.55 10.06 -16.46
CA THR A 272 -2.80 9.30 -17.71
C THR A 272 -4.18 8.62 -17.67
N GLY A 273 -4.82 8.52 -16.51
CA GLY A 273 -6.02 7.71 -16.29
C GLY A 273 -5.80 6.19 -16.45
N ASN A 274 -4.60 5.78 -16.89
CA ASN A 274 -4.26 4.40 -17.18
C ASN A 274 -3.43 3.80 -16.04
N ARG A 275 -4.12 3.18 -15.09
CA ARG A 275 -3.52 2.56 -13.91
C ARG A 275 -2.68 1.31 -14.20
N PHE A 276 -2.82 0.74 -15.40
CA PHE A 276 -2.05 -0.43 -15.81
C PHE A 276 -0.57 -0.08 -16.10
N ILE A 277 -0.26 1.15 -16.53
CA ILE A 277 1.09 1.53 -17.03
C ILE A 277 2.20 1.35 -15.97
N VAL A 278 1.86 1.39 -14.69
CA VAL A 278 2.81 1.29 -13.58
C VAL A 278 3.37 -0.13 -13.46
N ASN A 279 2.54 -1.17 -13.61
CA ASN A 279 2.95 -2.57 -13.45
C ASN A 279 4.06 -3.02 -14.43
N PRO A 280 4.00 -2.76 -15.76
CA PRO A 280 5.07 -3.15 -16.67
C PRO A 280 6.35 -2.34 -16.47
N ILE A 281 6.26 -1.05 -16.07
CA ILE A 281 7.44 -0.24 -15.75
C ILE A 281 8.16 -0.83 -14.54
N MET A 282 7.41 -1.14 -13.47
CA MET A 282 7.97 -1.80 -12.29
C MET A 282 8.62 -3.13 -12.62
N PHE A 283 7.93 -3.98 -13.39
CA PHE A 283 8.46 -5.27 -13.79
C PHE A 283 9.76 -5.12 -14.58
N THR A 284 9.84 -4.19 -15.52
CA THR A 284 11.05 -3.97 -16.33
C THR A 284 12.22 -3.53 -15.45
N SER A 285 11.99 -2.59 -14.53
CA SER A 285 13.01 -2.13 -13.58
C SER A 285 13.54 -3.26 -12.69
N VAL A 286 12.64 -4.06 -12.12
CA VAL A 286 13.02 -5.18 -11.25
C VAL A 286 13.65 -6.31 -12.06
N PHE A 287 13.18 -6.57 -13.28
CA PHE A 287 13.76 -7.55 -14.19
C PHE A 287 15.22 -7.23 -14.50
N ILE A 288 15.52 -5.98 -14.85
CA ILE A 288 16.90 -5.52 -15.09
C ILE A 288 17.76 -5.72 -13.85
N SER A 289 17.26 -5.34 -12.66
CA SER A 289 17.97 -5.57 -11.40
C SER A 289 18.28 -7.05 -11.17
N CYS A 290 17.26 -7.91 -11.24
CA CYS A 290 17.40 -9.35 -11.00
C CYS A 290 18.40 -10.00 -11.96
N VAL A 291 18.37 -9.66 -13.25
CA VAL A 291 19.29 -10.21 -14.26
C VAL A 291 20.74 -9.83 -13.94
N ILE A 292 21.00 -8.56 -13.58
CA ILE A 292 22.36 -8.11 -13.22
C ILE A 292 22.85 -8.82 -11.96
N LEU A 293 22.00 -8.95 -10.93
CA LEU A 293 22.34 -9.63 -9.68
C LEU A 293 22.50 -11.15 -9.86
N LEU A 294 21.83 -11.76 -10.84
CA LEU A 294 21.99 -13.18 -11.16
C LEU A 294 23.33 -13.50 -11.81
N VAL A 295 23.81 -12.67 -12.75
CA VAL A 295 25.11 -12.86 -13.39
C VAL A 295 26.24 -12.72 -12.38
N TRP A 296 26.08 -11.83 -11.38
CA TRP A 296 26.97 -11.57 -10.23
C TRP A 296 28.40 -11.11 -10.56
N ASP A 297 29.05 -11.68 -11.57
CA ASP A 297 30.40 -11.31 -12.03
C ASP A 297 30.37 -10.08 -12.94
N VAL A 298 29.83 -8.99 -12.41
CA VAL A 298 29.72 -7.67 -13.05
C VAL A 298 30.45 -6.61 -12.23
N SER A 299 30.74 -5.46 -12.86
CA SER A 299 31.39 -4.34 -12.18
C SER A 299 30.61 -3.89 -10.93
N VAL A 300 31.33 -3.35 -9.93
CA VAL A 300 30.70 -2.84 -8.71
C VAL A 300 29.62 -1.79 -9.05
N GLY A 301 29.89 -0.93 -10.03
CA GLY A 301 28.92 0.06 -10.52
C GLY A 301 27.62 -0.57 -11.06
N ALA A 302 27.69 -1.70 -11.76
CA ALA A 302 26.50 -2.41 -12.24
C ALA A 302 25.66 -2.98 -11.07
N LYS A 303 26.31 -3.51 -10.03
CA LYS A 303 25.61 -3.98 -8.82
C LYS A 303 24.91 -2.84 -8.10
N TRP A 304 25.58 -1.70 -7.96
CA TRP A 304 25.00 -0.48 -7.41
C TRP A 304 23.78 -0.02 -8.22
N PHE A 305 23.89 0.01 -9.54
CA PHE A 305 22.77 0.35 -10.42
C PHE A 305 21.59 -0.61 -10.24
N ALA A 306 21.84 -1.92 -10.15
CA ALA A 306 20.80 -2.93 -9.92
C ALA A 306 20.04 -2.69 -8.60
N TYR A 307 20.76 -2.46 -7.50
CA TYR A 307 20.12 -2.14 -6.22
C TYR A 307 19.33 -0.83 -6.23
N ILE A 308 19.80 0.19 -6.97
CA ILE A 308 19.10 1.47 -7.07
C ILE A 308 17.82 1.34 -7.92
N ILE A 309 17.89 0.72 -9.09
CA ILE A 309 16.73 0.58 -10.00
C ILE A 309 15.64 -0.33 -9.42
N ALA A 310 16.01 -1.30 -8.56
CA ALA A 310 15.06 -2.12 -7.83
C ALA A 310 14.06 -1.30 -6.97
N GLY A 311 14.44 -0.07 -6.56
CA GLY A 311 13.56 0.83 -5.80
C GLY A 311 12.23 1.13 -6.50
N PHE A 312 12.19 1.08 -7.83
CA PHE A 312 10.95 1.25 -8.60
C PHE A 312 9.90 0.16 -8.29
N GLY A 313 10.31 -1.00 -7.77
CA GLY A 313 9.44 -2.10 -7.39
C GLY A 313 8.44 -1.78 -6.26
N TYR A 314 8.65 -0.69 -5.52
CA TYR A 314 7.75 -0.28 -4.43
C TYR A 314 6.51 0.51 -4.90
N ALA A 315 6.50 1.03 -6.13
CA ALA A 315 5.41 1.87 -6.63
C ALA A 315 4.06 1.12 -6.74
N GLY A 316 4.10 -0.22 -6.76
CA GLY A 316 2.92 -1.05 -6.99
C GLY A 316 1.94 -1.05 -5.83
N GLN A 317 2.38 -0.75 -4.61
CA GLN A 317 1.50 -0.58 -3.46
C GLN A 317 0.42 0.46 -3.77
N ALA A 318 0.80 1.72 -3.91
CA ALA A 318 -0.17 2.79 -4.12
C ALA A 318 -1.00 2.59 -5.39
N SER A 319 -0.37 2.22 -6.50
CA SER A 319 -1.05 2.09 -7.79
C SER A 319 -2.05 0.92 -7.84
N ASN A 320 -1.69 -0.26 -7.32
CA ASN A 320 -2.59 -1.43 -7.37
C ASN A 320 -3.77 -1.27 -6.40
N PHE A 321 -3.56 -0.69 -5.21
CA PHE A 321 -4.66 -0.34 -4.30
C PHE A 321 -5.60 0.69 -4.92
N ALA A 322 -5.07 1.73 -5.58
CA ALA A 322 -5.90 2.68 -6.31
C ALA A 322 -6.69 1.97 -7.42
N TRP A 323 -6.06 1.12 -8.22
CA TRP A 323 -6.72 0.39 -9.31
C TRP A 323 -7.86 -0.52 -8.80
N ALA A 324 -7.62 -1.29 -7.74
CA ALA A 324 -8.64 -2.11 -7.10
C ALA A 324 -9.82 -1.25 -6.59
N ASN A 325 -9.53 -0.06 -6.04
CA ASN A 325 -10.56 0.86 -5.58
C ASN A 325 -11.47 1.33 -6.71
N SER A 326 -10.90 1.75 -7.85
CA SER A 326 -11.69 2.15 -9.03
C SER A 326 -12.52 1.02 -9.62
N MET A 327 -12.00 -0.21 -9.64
CA MET A 327 -12.71 -1.34 -10.25
C MET A 327 -13.82 -1.90 -9.37
N CYS A 328 -13.74 -1.70 -8.05
CA CYS A 328 -14.78 -2.12 -7.12
C CYS A 328 -15.72 -0.96 -6.72
N ARG A 329 -15.74 0.16 -7.46
CA ARG A 329 -16.53 1.37 -7.14
C ARG A 329 -18.04 1.11 -7.03
N GLU A 330 -18.56 0.10 -7.73
CA GLU A 330 -19.99 -0.25 -7.74
C GLU A 330 -20.52 -0.80 -6.42
N ASP A 331 -19.66 -1.42 -5.61
CA ASP A 331 -20.07 -2.16 -4.42
C ASP A 331 -19.06 -1.91 -3.30
N ASP A 332 -19.46 -1.07 -2.35
CA ASP A 332 -18.63 -0.71 -1.20
C ASP A 332 -18.21 -1.94 -0.37
N VAL A 333 -19.06 -2.97 -0.32
CA VAL A 333 -18.77 -4.22 0.38
C VAL A 333 -17.65 -4.96 -0.32
N LEU A 334 -17.79 -5.12 -1.64
CA LEU A 334 -16.79 -5.79 -2.47
C LEU A 334 -15.45 -5.04 -2.45
N ARG A 335 -15.50 -3.70 -2.51
CA ARG A 335 -14.33 -2.84 -2.46
C ARG A 335 -13.55 -3.00 -1.16
N ALA A 336 -14.21 -2.80 -0.02
CA ALA A 336 -13.56 -2.87 1.29
C ALA A 336 -12.90 -4.23 1.52
N ILE A 337 -13.59 -5.31 1.15
CA ILE A 337 -13.09 -6.68 1.30
C ILE A 337 -11.96 -6.97 0.33
N THR A 338 -12.01 -6.46 -0.90
CA THR A 338 -10.91 -6.62 -1.86
C THR A 338 -9.65 -5.94 -1.37
N LEU A 339 -9.73 -4.69 -0.91
CA LEU A 339 -8.58 -3.96 -0.39
C LEU A 339 -7.99 -4.64 0.86
N ALA A 340 -8.85 -5.07 1.80
CA ALA A 340 -8.39 -5.81 2.98
C ALA A 340 -7.74 -7.16 2.59
N SER A 341 -8.35 -7.89 1.67
CA SER A 341 -7.86 -9.20 1.22
C SER A 341 -6.53 -9.10 0.49
N MET A 342 -6.33 -8.06 -0.33
CA MET A 342 -5.05 -7.79 -0.98
C MET A 342 -3.93 -7.77 0.07
N ASN A 343 -4.05 -6.91 1.09
CA ASN A 343 -3.03 -6.82 2.13
C ASN A 343 -2.90 -8.13 2.93
N MET A 344 -4.02 -8.74 3.30
CA MET A 344 -4.05 -9.97 4.10
C MET A 344 -3.33 -11.14 3.40
N PHE A 345 -3.67 -11.42 2.13
CA PHE A 345 -3.05 -12.51 1.37
C PHE A 345 -1.57 -12.24 1.07
N SER A 346 -1.20 -10.98 0.81
CA SER A 346 0.21 -10.59 0.65
C SER A 346 1.04 -10.90 1.90
N ASN A 347 0.53 -10.56 3.08
CA ASN A 347 1.20 -10.86 4.35
C ASN A 347 1.30 -12.36 4.62
N ILE A 348 0.23 -13.13 4.37
CA ILE A 348 0.24 -14.60 4.52
C ILE A 348 1.28 -15.23 3.59
N TRP A 349 1.34 -14.80 2.33
CA TRP A 349 2.30 -15.30 1.36
C TRP A 349 3.74 -14.97 1.76
N ASN A 350 3.96 -13.77 2.31
CA ASN A 350 5.28 -13.30 2.75
C ASN A 350 5.94 -14.24 3.76
N ILE A 351 5.15 -14.81 4.69
CA ILE A 351 5.63 -15.63 5.81
C ILE A 351 6.52 -16.78 5.32
N TRP A 352 6.04 -17.56 4.36
CA TRP A 352 6.80 -18.70 3.85
C TRP A 352 7.69 -18.32 2.67
N TYR A 353 7.25 -17.40 1.81
CA TYR A 353 7.99 -16.99 0.61
C TYR A 353 9.36 -16.41 0.96
N ALA A 354 9.44 -15.56 1.98
CA ALA A 354 10.71 -14.97 2.42
C ALA A 354 11.68 -16.03 2.96
N ILE A 355 11.17 -17.04 3.66
CA ILE A 355 12.00 -18.11 4.24
C ILE A 355 12.56 -19.02 3.15
N VAL A 356 11.73 -19.39 2.16
CA VAL A 356 12.10 -20.33 1.10
C VAL A 356 12.94 -19.67 0.01
N CYS A 357 12.54 -18.49 -0.46
CA CYS A 357 13.17 -17.86 -1.62
C CYS A 357 14.37 -16.99 -1.22
N TRP A 358 14.38 -16.43 -0.01
CA TRP A 358 15.43 -15.51 0.45
C TRP A 358 16.14 -15.99 1.72
N PRO A 359 16.65 -17.23 1.76
CA PRO A 359 17.31 -17.73 2.95
C PRO A 359 18.65 -17.01 3.15
N ILE A 360 18.97 -16.65 4.40
CA ILE A 360 20.20 -15.90 4.74
C ILE A 360 21.46 -16.70 4.39
N VAL A 361 21.38 -18.03 4.32
CA VAL A 361 22.50 -18.89 3.91
C VAL A 361 22.94 -18.67 2.46
N ASP A 362 22.05 -18.15 1.60
CA ASP A 362 22.35 -17.84 0.20
C ASP A 362 22.89 -16.41 0.03
N ALA A 363 23.08 -15.67 1.12
CA ALA A 363 23.68 -14.35 1.08
C ALA A 363 25.13 -14.43 0.59
N PRO A 364 25.61 -13.48 -0.24
CA PRO A 364 24.94 -12.25 -0.68
C PRO A 364 24.24 -12.35 -2.05
N ARG A 365 24.36 -13.48 -2.76
CA ARG A 365 23.88 -13.60 -4.15
C ARG A 365 22.38 -13.87 -4.25
N PHE A 366 21.79 -14.51 -3.24
CA PHE A 366 20.36 -14.85 -3.16
C PHE A 366 19.79 -15.39 -4.47
N ARG A 367 20.53 -16.29 -5.15
CA ARG A 367 20.22 -16.73 -6.53
C ARG A 367 18.81 -17.26 -6.66
N ASN A 368 18.35 -18.04 -5.69
CA ASN A 368 17.01 -18.62 -5.67
C ASN A 368 15.93 -17.54 -5.58
N GLY A 369 16.15 -16.51 -4.75
CA GLY A 369 15.25 -15.36 -4.59
C GLY A 369 15.15 -14.52 -5.86
N GLN A 370 16.27 -14.27 -6.52
CA GLN A 370 16.29 -13.52 -7.78
C GLN A 370 15.56 -14.26 -8.91
N ILE A 371 15.71 -15.59 -9.03
CA ILE A 371 14.94 -16.40 -10.00
C ILE A 371 13.45 -16.40 -9.63
N ALA A 372 13.12 -16.59 -8.35
CA ALA A 372 11.73 -16.58 -7.88
C ALA A 372 11.04 -15.26 -8.27
N THR A 373 11.67 -14.12 -7.97
CA THR A 373 11.15 -12.79 -8.33
C THR A 373 10.92 -12.63 -9.84
N LEU A 374 11.81 -13.14 -10.70
CA LEU A 374 11.62 -13.04 -12.14
C LEU A 374 10.37 -13.82 -12.60
N VAL A 375 10.19 -15.03 -12.09
CA VAL A 375 9.04 -15.88 -12.42
C VAL A 375 7.74 -15.28 -11.89
N THR A 376 7.70 -14.94 -10.61
CA THR A 376 6.50 -14.38 -9.98
C THR A 376 6.17 -12.98 -10.50
N GLY A 377 7.20 -12.19 -10.86
CA GLY A 377 7.04 -10.91 -11.55
C GLY A 377 6.39 -11.07 -12.92
N ALA A 378 6.83 -12.02 -13.75
CA ALA A 378 6.24 -12.28 -15.06
C ALA A 378 4.77 -12.72 -14.94
N VAL A 379 4.48 -13.58 -13.96
CA VAL A 379 3.11 -14.01 -13.65
C VAL A 379 2.25 -12.82 -13.21
N SER A 380 2.78 -11.91 -12.39
CA SER A 380 2.05 -10.71 -11.94
C SER A 380 1.66 -9.78 -13.10
N VAL A 381 2.53 -9.60 -14.09
CA VAL A 381 2.20 -8.84 -15.31
C VAL A 381 1.14 -9.56 -16.14
N GLY A 382 1.24 -10.89 -16.25
CA GLY A 382 0.20 -11.71 -16.88
C GLY A 382 -1.17 -11.54 -16.23
N ILE A 383 -1.22 -11.49 -14.89
CA ILE A 383 -2.45 -11.22 -14.14
C ILE A 383 -2.94 -9.78 -14.38
N ALA A 384 -2.05 -8.80 -14.41
CA ALA A 384 -2.42 -7.42 -14.72
C ALA A 384 -3.04 -7.33 -16.13
N CYS A 385 -2.49 -8.03 -17.12
CA CYS A 385 -3.09 -8.15 -18.46
C CYS A 385 -4.46 -8.83 -18.40
N ALA A 386 -4.61 -9.89 -17.61
CA ALA A 386 -5.89 -10.56 -17.41
C ALA A 386 -6.95 -9.63 -16.77
N ILE A 387 -6.55 -8.77 -15.83
CA ILE A 387 -7.44 -7.75 -15.24
C ILE A 387 -7.88 -6.75 -16.31
N VAL A 388 -6.98 -6.27 -17.17
CA VAL A 388 -7.33 -5.38 -18.28
C VAL A 388 -8.27 -6.07 -19.28
N TYR A 389 -8.06 -7.35 -19.56
CA TYR A 389 -8.95 -8.13 -20.41
C TYR A 389 -10.35 -8.29 -19.79
N CYS A 390 -10.41 -8.66 -18.52
CA CYS A 390 -11.67 -8.80 -17.78
C CYS A 390 -12.39 -7.46 -17.61
N SER A 391 -11.67 -6.36 -17.41
CA SER A 391 -12.27 -5.02 -17.30
C SER A 391 -12.86 -4.53 -18.62
N ARG A 392 -12.26 -4.90 -19.77
CA ARG A 392 -12.84 -4.61 -21.09
C ARG A 392 -14.05 -5.49 -21.40
N ARG A 393 -14.06 -6.73 -20.93
CA ARG A 393 -15.15 -7.69 -21.16
C ARG A 393 -16.35 -7.45 -20.24
N PHE A 394 -16.10 -6.99 -19.02
CA PHE A 394 -17.09 -6.67 -18.01
C PHE A 394 -16.80 -5.26 -17.47
N PRO A 395 -17.07 -4.21 -18.27
CA PRO A 395 -16.83 -2.85 -17.84
C PRO A 395 -17.70 -2.53 -16.61
N PRO A 396 -17.14 -1.85 -15.59
CA PRO A 396 -17.97 -1.33 -14.51
C PRO A 396 -18.98 -0.34 -15.11
N LYS A 397 -20.25 -0.42 -14.68
CA LYS A 397 -21.30 0.51 -15.09
C LYS A 397 -20.91 1.92 -14.65
N MET A 398 -20.78 2.84 -15.61
CA MET A 398 -20.56 4.24 -15.30
C MET A 398 -21.81 4.80 -14.60
N PRO A 399 -21.67 5.62 -13.55
CA PRO A 399 -22.79 6.28 -12.93
C PRO A 399 -23.46 7.20 -13.96
N SER A 400 -24.78 7.08 -14.09
CA SER A 400 -25.60 8.01 -14.88
C SER A 400 -25.46 9.42 -14.29
N GLY A 401 -24.61 10.26 -14.90
CA GLY A 401 -24.33 11.63 -14.46
C GLY A 401 -22.89 12.11 -14.60
N GLU A 402 -21.93 11.28 -15.02
CA GLU A 402 -20.54 11.69 -15.29
C GLU A 402 -20.30 12.13 -16.77
N ASP A 403 -21.36 12.30 -17.59
CA ASP A 403 -21.23 12.79 -18.97
C ASP A 403 -20.89 14.30 -19.05
N ASP A 404 -21.12 15.09 -17.98
CA ASP A 404 -20.96 16.56 -18.02
C ASP A 404 -19.66 17.10 -17.41
N ALA A 405 -18.72 16.24 -16.99
CA ALA A 405 -17.52 16.68 -16.23
C ALA A 405 -16.17 16.22 -16.79
N MET A 406 -16.14 15.63 -17.99
CA MET A 406 -14.91 15.24 -18.69
C MET A 406 -14.62 16.08 -19.95
N ASP A 407 -14.99 17.36 -19.93
CA ASP A 407 -14.37 18.34 -20.82
C ASP A 407 -13.02 18.76 -20.24
N TRP A 408 -12.00 18.04 -20.67
CA TRP A 408 -10.63 18.48 -20.51
C TRP A 408 -10.37 19.56 -21.57
N GLU A 409 -10.30 20.83 -21.15
CA GLU A 409 -9.76 21.88 -22.01
C GLU A 409 -8.28 21.58 -22.27
N GLY A 410 -7.92 21.17 -23.51
CA GLY A 410 -6.50 21.13 -23.91
C GLY A 410 -6.03 20.23 -25.06
N ALA A 411 -6.89 19.57 -25.87
CA ALA A 411 -6.42 18.95 -27.13
C ALA A 411 -6.64 19.92 -28.28
N PRO A 412 -5.65 20.13 -29.16
CA PRO A 412 -5.95 20.71 -30.45
C PRO A 412 -6.79 19.69 -31.25
N ALA A 413 -8.00 20.10 -31.60
CA ALA A 413 -8.86 19.37 -32.52
C ALA A 413 -8.11 19.20 -33.86
N GLY A 414 -7.83 17.94 -34.20
CA GLY A 414 -7.36 17.55 -35.52
C GLY A 414 -8.53 17.62 -36.49
N ASP A 415 -8.44 18.59 -37.38
CA ASP A 415 -9.29 18.87 -38.52
C ASP A 415 -9.60 17.62 -39.37
N SER A 416 -10.88 17.31 -39.55
CA SER A 416 -11.35 16.53 -40.70
C SER A 416 -12.70 17.07 -41.15
N SER A 417 -12.61 18.12 -41.96
CA SER A 417 -13.58 18.64 -42.90
C SER A 417 -14.56 17.60 -43.46
N HIS A 418 -15.86 17.88 -43.30
CA HIS A 418 -16.81 17.84 -44.41
C HIS A 418 -18.05 18.70 -44.07
N ASP A 419 -17.94 19.99 -44.38
CA ASP A 419 -19.09 20.85 -44.63
C ASP A 419 -19.68 20.52 -46.02
N LEU A 420 -21.01 20.38 -46.12
CA LEU A 420 -21.87 21.48 -46.59
C LEU A 420 -23.37 21.05 -46.69
N PRO A 421 -24.31 22.00 -46.52
CA PRO A 421 -25.75 21.79 -46.39
C PRO A 421 -26.53 22.10 -47.68
N ALA A 422 -27.82 21.72 -47.74
CA ALA A 422 -28.82 22.39 -48.59
C ALA A 422 -30.25 22.16 -48.07
N ASP A 423 -30.86 23.25 -47.62
CA ASP A 423 -32.30 23.44 -47.44
C ASP A 423 -32.98 23.83 -48.77
N ASP A 424 -34.32 23.86 -48.74
CA ASP A 424 -35.28 24.35 -49.73
C ASP A 424 -35.69 23.44 -50.91
N LYS A 425 -36.85 22.78 -50.76
CA LYS A 425 -38.11 23.27 -51.37
C LYS A 425 -39.33 22.40 -51.04
N GLU A 426 -40.26 23.05 -50.33
CA GLU A 426 -41.70 23.11 -50.57
C GLU A 426 -42.40 22.08 -51.48
N VAL A 427 -43.46 21.51 -50.90
CA VAL A 427 -44.80 21.34 -51.50
C VAL A 427 -44.91 20.32 -52.65
N LYS A 428 -45.42 19.14 -52.30
CA LYS A 428 -46.60 18.55 -52.95
C LYS A 428 -47.15 17.37 -52.13
N ALA A 429 -48.13 17.71 -51.29
CA ALA A 429 -49.14 16.77 -50.83
C ALA A 429 -49.90 16.25 -52.06
N SER A 430 -49.87 14.94 -52.25
CA SER A 430 -50.67 14.24 -53.25
C SER A 430 -51.63 13.30 -52.53
N THR A 431 -52.78 13.81 -52.07
CA THR A 431 -54.02 13.03 -52.01
C THR A 431 -55.23 13.96 -51.93
N ALA A 432 -56.14 13.84 -52.91
CA ALA A 432 -57.53 14.33 -52.94
C ALA A 432 -57.68 15.88 -53.08
N VAL A 433 -58.49 16.47 -53.97
CA VAL A 433 -59.83 16.15 -54.49
C VAL A 433 -60.04 16.88 -55.84
N LEU A 434 -60.78 16.24 -56.74
CA LEU A 434 -61.36 16.78 -57.98
C LEU A 434 -62.20 18.05 -57.76
N GLN A 435 -62.18 19.00 -58.70
CA GLN A 435 -63.36 19.52 -59.43
C GLN A 435 -63.14 20.94 -60.00
N ALA A 436 -63.59 21.05 -61.26
CA ALA A 436 -63.93 22.26 -62.02
C ALA A 436 -62.78 23.13 -62.57
#